data_AF-A0A929ZKA5-F1
#
_entry.id   AF-A0A929ZKA5-F1
#
_cell.length_a   1.000
_cell.length_b   1.000
_cell.length_c   1.000
_cell.angle_alpha   90.00
_cell.angle_beta   90.00
_cell.angle_gamma   90.00
#
_symmetry.space_group_name_H-M   'P 1'
#
loop_
_entity.id
_entity.type
_entity.pdbx_description
1 polymer ?
#
loop_
_entity_poly.entity_id
_entity_poly.type
_entity_poly.pdbx_seq_one_letter_code
_entity_poly.pdbx_strand_id
1 'polypeptide(L)' 'MIGNPMNEKIRKNILETEYNKPSKEELKEKLTALQYEVTQNAKTERPYQNEYDDLFQKGIYVDIVSGEPLFLSTDKFQS' A
#
# COMPACT_ATOMS: atom_id res chain seq x y z
N MET A 1 -15.98 -19.06 16.90
CA MET A 1 -14.86 -18.19 16.48
C MET A 1 -15.10 -16.82 17.07
N ILE A 2 -14.42 -16.47 18.16
CA ILE A 2 -14.57 -15.15 18.80
C ILE A 2 -13.52 -14.26 18.12
N GLY A 3 -13.95 -13.27 17.33
CA GLY A 3 -13.03 -12.35 16.68
C GLY A 3 -12.17 -11.65 17.74
N ASN A 4 -10.85 -11.58 17.52
CA ASN A 4 -9.93 -10.88 18.41
C ASN A 4 -10.36 -9.39 18.47
N PRO A 5 -10.75 -8.84 19.64
CA PRO A 5 -11.24 -7.46 19.75
C PRO A 5 -10.20 -6.41 19.32
N MET A 6 -8.92 -6.77 19.31
CA MET A 6 -7.85 -5.95 18.74
C MET A 6 -8.02 -5.73 17.22
N ASN A 7 -8.50 -6.73 16.48
CA ASN A 7 -8.69 -6.65 15.03
C ASN A 7 -9.84 -5.71 14.66
N GLU A 8 -10.91 -5.69 15.46
CA GLU A 8 -12.06 -4.82 15.24
C GLU A 8 -11.70 -3.35 15.52
N LYS A 9 -10.92 -3.10 16.58
CA LYS A 9 -10.39 -1.76 16.88
C LYS A 9 -9.42 -1.25 15.81
N ILE A 10 -8.53 -2.11 15.30
CA ILE A 10 -7.62 -1.75 14.20
C ILE A 10 -8.42 -1.41 12.93
N ARG A 11 -9.41 -2.24 12.58
CA ARG A 11 -10.30 -1.96 11.43
C ARG A 11 -11.03 -0.64 11.59
N LYS A 12 -11.57 -0.36 12.77
CA LYS A 12 -12.27 0.90 13.04
C LYS A 12 -11.35 2.12 12.92
N ASN A 13 -10.13 2.05 13.47
CA ASN A 13 -9.15 3.13 13.34
C ASN A 13 -8.70 3.37 11.89
N ILE A 14 -8.57 2.30 11.09
CA ILE A 14 -8.31 2.41 9.65
C ILE A 14 -9.47 3.12 8.93
N LEU A 15 -10.72 2.82 9.29
CA LEU A 15 -11.89 3.47 8.70
C LEU A 15 -12.07 4.93 9.14
N GLU A 16 -11.51 5.32 10.28
CA GLU A 16 -11.62 6.68 10.84
C GLU A 16 -10.43 7.60 10.47
N THR A 17 -9.39 7.07 9.80
CA THR A 17 -8.25 7.88 9.37
C THR A 17 -8.50 8.47 7.98
N GLU A 18 -8.28 9.78 7.84
CA GLU A 18 -8.33 10.44 6.54
C GLU A 18 -7.01 10.21 5.78
N TYR A 19 -7.04 9.32 4.78
CA TYR A 19 -5.92 9.06 3.86
C TYR A 19 -5.82 10.15 2.79
N ASN A 20 -5.47 11.37 3.24
CA ASN A 20 -5.39 12.52 2.36
C ASN A 20 -4.18 12.41 1.43
N LYS A 21 -4.44 12.56 0.12
CA LYS A 21 -3.39 12.59 -0.90
C LYS A 21 -2.50 13.84 -0.71
N PRO A 22 -1.18 13.68 -0.54
CA PRO A 22 -0.25 14.81 -0.49
C PRO A 22 -0.19 15.59 -1.81
N SER A 23 0.37 16.80 -1.77
CA SER A 23 0.60 17.62 -2.96
C SER A 23 1.58 16.99 -3.94
N LYS A 24 1.57 17.42 -5.20
CA LYS A 24 2.48 16.89 -6.23
C LYS A 24 3.95 17.16 -5.86
N GLU A 25 4.22 18.30 -5.24
CA GLU A 25 5.53 18.73 -4.80
C GLU A 25 6.05 17.80 -3.70
N GLU A 26 5.24 17.55 -2.67
CA GLU A 26 5.58 16.60 -1.59
C GLU A 26 5.81 15.18 -2.13
N LEU A 27 5.03 14.74 -3.11
CA LEU A 27 5.19 13.41 -3.71
C LEU A 27 6.49 13.28 -4.50
N LYS A 28 6.96 14.35 -5.15
CA LYS A 28 8.26 14.34 -5.85
C LYS A 28 9.44 14.26 -4.89
N GLU A 29 9.30 14.76 -3.68
CA GLU A 29 10.33 14.67 -2.63
C GLU A 29 10.33 13.32 -1.92
N LYS A 30 9.15 12.74 -1.70
CA LYS A 30 8.98 11.48 -0.95
C LYS A 30 9.17 10.23 -1.78
N LEU A 31 8.75 10.23 -3.04
CA LEU A 31 8.75 9.04 -3.89
C LEU A 31 10.03 8.95 -4.70
N THR A 32 10.47 7.72 -4.97
CA THR A 32 11.44 7.50 -6.04
C THR A 32 10.84 7.90 -7.39
N ALA A 33 11.70 8.19 -8.37
CA ALA A 33 11.26 8.55 -9.72
C ALA A 33 10.33 7.48 -10.33
N LEU A 34 10.63 6.18 -10.14
CA LEU A 34 9.78 5.10 -10.66
C LEU A 34 8.41 5.08 -9.97
N GLN A 35 8.35 5.18 -8.64
CA GLN A 35 7.10 5.20 -7.88
C GLN A 35 6.23 6.41 -8.27
N TYR A 36 6.83 7.59 -8.47
CA TYR A 36 6.10 8.76 -8.94
C TYR A 36 5.49 8.53 -10.33
N GLU A 37 6.28 8.03 -11.28
CA GLU A 37 5.80 7.75 -12.63
C GLU A 37 4.69 6.69 -12.65
N VAL A 38 4.82 5.63 -11.84
CA VAL A 38 3.80 4.58 -11.75
C VAL A 38 2.50 5.11 -11.15
N THR A 39 2.59 5.82 -10.01
CA THR A 39 1.40 6.24 -9.26
C THR A 39 0.72 7.50 -9.83
N GLN A 40 1.48 8.42 -10.42
CA GLN A 40 0.93 9.71 -10.89
C GLN A 40 0.77 9.78 -12.41
N ASN A 41 1.57 9.02 -13.18
CA ASN A 41 1.60 9.08 -14.64
C ASN A 41 1.21 7.76 -15.32
N ALA A 42 0.65 6.80 -14.57
CA ALA A 42 0.17 5.50 -15.07
C ALA A 42 1.23 4.68 -15.83
N LYS A 43 2.51 4.86 -15.48
CA LYS A 43 3.59 4.00 -15.98
C LYS A 43 3.45 2.59 -15.38
N THR A 44 3.87 1.58 -16.14
CA THR A 44 4.04 0.21 -15.63
C THR A 44 5.51 -0.06 -15.38
N GLU A 45 5.84 -0.63 -14.22
CA GLU A 45 7.20 -1.09 -13.93
C GLU A 45 7.59 -2.31 -14.77
N ARG A 46 8.89 -2.64 -14.78
CA ARG A 46 9.35 -3.84 -15.50
C ARG A 46 8.97 -5.09 -14.69
N PRO A 47 8.54 -6.17 -15.37
CA PRO A 47 8.17 -7.40 -14.69
C PRO A 47 9.36 -8.00 -13.93
N TYR A 48 9.09 -8.64 -12.78
CA TYR A 48 10.06 -9.37 -11.95
C TYR A 48 11.24 -8.54 -11.42
N GLN A 49 11.13 -7.20 -11.39
CA GLN A 49 12.19 -6.29 -10.96
C GLN A 49 11.80 -5.45 -9.74
N ASN A 50 10.63 -5.70 -9.15
CA ASN A 50 10.18 -5.02 -7.94
C ASN A 50 10.46 -5.86 -6.68
N GLU A 51 10.58 -5.18 -5.54
CA GLU A 51 10.92 -5.79 -4.24
C GLU A 51 9.80 -6.66 -3.63
N TYR A 52 8.57 -6.56 -4.16
CA TYR A 52 7.39 -7.23 -3.62
C TYR A 52 6.96 -8.47 -4.40
N ASP A 53 7.58 -8.73 -5.55
CA ASP A 53 7.25 -9.83 -6.46
C ASP A 53 7.31 -11.18 -5.74
N ASP A 54 8.45 -11.44 -5.09
CA ASP A 54 8.69 -12.65 -4.29
C ASP A 54 8.39 -12.47 -2.78
N LEU A 55 7.81 -11.34 -2.36
CA LEU A 55 7.51 -11.11 -0.96
C LEU A 55 6.18 -11.78 -0.55
N PHE A 56 6.24 -12.68 0.42
CA PHE A 56 5.07 -13.36 1.03
C PHE A 56 5.05 -13.25 2.56
N GLN A 57 5.74 -12.24 3.11
CA GLN A 57 5.73 -11.99 4.55
C GLN A 57 4.35 -11.53 5.01
N LYS A 58 3.96 -11.92 6.24
CA LYS A 58 2.69 -11.50 6.84
C LYS A 58 2.70 -9.99 7.10
N GLY A 59 1.70 -9.30 6.57
CA GLY A 59 1.51 -7.86 6.70
C GLY A 59 0.31 -7.34 5.89
N ILE A 60 0.29 -6.03 5.68
CA ILE A 60 -0.67 -5.32 4.85
C ILE A 60 0.09 -4.51 3.79
N TYR A 61 -0.45 -4.44 2.57
CA TYR A 61 0.04 -3.55 1.53
C TYR A 61 -0.77 -2.26 1.57
N VAL A 62 -0.08 -1.14 1.64
CA VAL A 62 -0.67 0.21 1.70
C VAL A 62 -0.35 0.99 0.44
N ASP A 63 -1.21 1.93 0.07
CA ASP A 63 -0.92 2.93 -0.95
C ASP A 63 0.28 3.77 -0.50
N ILE A 64 1.34 3.78 -1.30
CA ILE A 64 2.57 4.54 -1.02
C ILE A 64 2.34 6.07 -1.04
N VAL A 65 1.25 6.53 -1.65
CA VAL A 65 0.91 7.96 -1.76
C VAL A 65 0.20 8.44 -0.50
N SER A 66 -0.87 7.75 -0.10
CA SER A 66 -1.80 8.19 0.95
C SER A 66 -1.64 7.43 2.28
N GLY A 67 -1.02 6.25 2.25
CA GLY A 67 -0.99 5.31 3.37
C GLY A 67 -2.27 4.49 3.54
N GLU A 68 -3.24 4.61 2.62
CA GLU A 68 -4.49 3.84 2.66
C GLU A 68 -4.21 2.34 2.51
N PRO A 69 -4.71 1.48 3.42
CA PRO A 69 -4.60 0.03 3.28
C PRO A 69 -5.34 -0.49 2.04
N LEU A 70 -4.66 -1.26 1.20
CA LEU A 70 -5.22 -1.80 -0.05
C LEU A 70 -5.43 -3.31 0.01
N PHE A 71 -4.43 -4.08 0.46
CA PHE A 71 -4.48 -5.55 0.41
C PHE A 71 -3.91 -6.20 1.67
N LEU A 72 -4.45 -7.36 2.05
CA LEU A 72 -3.82 -8.23 3.04
C LEU A 72 -2.82 -9.14 2.36
N SER A 73 -1.66 -9.36 2.98
CA SER A 73 -0.66 -10.33 2.51
C SER A 73 -1.21 -11.75 2.33
N THR A 74 -2.25 -12.12 3.08
CA THR A 74 -2.91 -13.43 3.00
C THR A 74 -3.65 -13.65 1.69
N ASP A 75 -3.97 -12.57 0.98
CA ASP A 75 -4.69 -12.61 -0.30
C ASP A 75 -3.71 -12.59 -1.49
N LYS A 76 -2.41 -12.37 -1.24
CA LYS A 76 -1.36 -12.47 -2.27
C LYS A 76 -1.13 -13.93 -2.64
N PHE A 77 -1.09 -14.21 -3.93
CA PHE A 77 -0.73 -15.52 -4.49
C PHE A 77 0.40 -15.35 -5.52
N GLN A 78 1.10 -16.45 -5.83
CA GLN A 78 2.12 -16.45 -6.87
C GLN A 78 1.42 -16.52 -8.24
N SER A 79 1.67 -15.52 -9.09
CA SER A 79 1.06 -15.36 -10.42
C SER A 79 2.09 -15.42 -11.54
#